data_AF-A0A1G1GT40-F1
#
_entry.id   AF-A0A1G1GT40-F1
#
_cell.length_a   1.000
_cell.length_b   1.000
_cell.length_c   1.000
_cell.angle_alpha   90.00
_cell.angle_beta   90.00
_cell.angle_gamma   90.00
#
_symmetry.space_group_name_H-M   'P 1'
#
loop_
_entity.id
_entity.type
_entity.pdbx_description
1 polymer ?
#
loop_
_entity_poly.entity_id
_entity_poly.type
_entity_poly.pdbx_seq_one_letter_code
_entity_poly.pdbx_strand_id
1 'polypeptide(L)'
;MYRRYFMVLIAALLFVMQGCSTKDDSPAGSGTGQISVSITDAPAYGYDHVWITVKDLWFHKSETAETDQTGWLKFPLSAPVTFDLLALGNGAISVPVWEDIELPRGDYTQMRVFLVRTDAPLTESAAGLTYNNQVDVTSDASYPLRVFAAERGIMLTGQFTVKQNEKLKLAVDFDAGSDVVKMEHDGRTDYILKPRLAYFDLDNAGAVVGSIDTAAAGNNASAQFVIKAEQVVTGAPVRFVRRITALADATGKFVLFPLLPGDYDLVIRGINYQTAIIKGVPVTKGTTPDTNPTTVPVVAMTPAGSPDYEVNATIASPTGAWVDFVQTLATGEVPYAIRFRHFNPLTGKFDRFLMSSDQLQVGDYNATAVSLSPVTPVEGNGGYKAAAVAPLHKPSSFGLISASSYTLTFGNLAMTLPAVERTVSGSIIVPETFASGFLDRGVLFACHGGMIVNATKVDSQMASGGTYTISNLPGGTPEHPLTGAFYSIEALGWSSSNPANRALAAPQRANLSTGSATGIDVTMGLPTLP
;
A
#
# COMPACT_ATOMS: atom_id res chain seq x y z
N MET A 1 41.81 17.04 -55.12
CA MET A 1 41.54 18.11 -56.11
C MET A 1 40.04 18.29 -56.20
N TYR A 2 39.61 19.54 -56.07
CA TYR A 2 38.27 20.12 -56.34
C TYR A 2 37.44 19.35 -57.41
N ARG A 3 36.11 19.27 -57.39
CA ARG A 3 35.19 20.43 -57.32
C ARG A 3 33.71 19.99 -57.30
N ARG A 4 32.98 20.53 -56.33
CA ARG A 4 31.54 20.86 -56.34
C ARG A 4 31.15 21.65 -57.60
N TYR A 5 29.92 21.52 -58.11
CA TYR A 5 28.96 22.61 -58.48
C TYR A 5 27.56 21.95 -58.72
N PHE A 6 26.43 22.26 -58.06
CA PHE A 6 25.59 23.46 -57.85
C PHE A 6 24.51 23.71 -58.93
N MET A 7 23.28 24.03 -58.46
CA MET A 7 22.05 24.54 -59.13
C MET A 7 21.19 23.53 -59.95
N VAL A 8 19.96 23.12 -59.54
CA VAL A 8 18.68 23.83 -59.27
C VAL A 8 17.99 24.35 -60.54
N LEU A 9 16.84 23.77 -60.95
CA LEU A 9 15.47 24.39 -60.96
C LEU A 9 14.42 23.51 -61.72
N ILE A 10 13.32 23.18 -61.01
CA ILE A 10 11.89 23.07 -61.40
C ILE A 10 11.46 22.31 -62.69
N ALA A 11 10.64 21.28 -62.50
CA ALA A 11 9.47 21.00 -63.33
C ALA A 11 8.42 20.19 -62.53
N ALA A 12 7.20 20.73 -62.45
CA ALA A 12 6.04 20.05 -61.88
C ALA A 12 5.17 19.47 -63.01
N LEU A 13 4.51 18.36 -62.67
CA LEU A 13 3.15 17.94 -63.05
C LEU A 13 2.97 16.71 -63.99
N LEU A 14 2.21 15.75 -63.43
CA LEU A 14 1.31 14.71 -64.00
C LEU A 14 1.80 13.27 -64.26
N PHE A 15 1.51 12.44 -63.24
CA PHE A 15 0.76 11.16 -63.23
C PHE A 15 1.10 10.03 -64.22
N VAL A 16 1.59 8.91 -63.64
CA VAL A 16 1.10 7.56 -63.96
C VAL A 16 0.97 6.76 -62.65
N MET A 17 -0.19 6.14 -62.44
CA MET A 17 -0.48 5.23 -61.32
C MET A 17 0.29 3.92 -61.45
N GLN A 18 0.89 3.44 -60.36
CA GLN A 18 0.91 2.01 -60.00
C GLN A 18 1.28 1.83 -58.53
N GLY A 19 0.55 0.93 -57.88
CA GLY A 19 0.36 0.86 -56.44
C GLY A 19 1.59 0.47 -55.63
N CYS A 20 1.61 0.98 -54.41
CA CYS A 20 2.34 0.40 -53.31
C CYS A 20 1.40 0.38 -52.10
N SER A 21 1.36 -0.77 -51.43
CA SER A 21 0.59 -1.08 -50.22
C SER A 21 0.50 0.11 -49.26
N THR A 22 -0.72 0.46 -48.88
CA THR A 22 -1.01 1.35 -47.76
C THR A 22 -0.34 0.78 -46.51
N LYS A 23 0.70 1.47 -46.04
CA LYS A 23 1.02 1.49 -44.62
C LYS A 23 -0.12 2.22 -43.95
N ASP A 24 -0.91 1.49 -43.17
CA ASP A 24 -1.92 2.06 -42.31
C ASP A 24 -1.24 2.82 -41.18
N ASP A 25 -0.93 4.10 -41.42
CA ASP A 25 -0.79 5.09 -40.36
C ASP A 25 -2.19 5.37 -39.81
N SER A 26 -2.72 4.42 -39.03
CA SER A 26 -3.93 4.61 -38.25
C SER A 26 -3.67 5.61 -37.13
N PRO A 27 -4.54 6.59 -36.89
CA PRO A 27 -4.36 7.58 -35.84
C PRO A 27 -4.23 6.88 -34.48
N ALA A 28 -3.42 7.43 -33.57
CA ALA A 28 -3.35 6.98 -32.18
C ALA A 28 -4.76 7.06 -31.54
N GLY A 29 -5.52 5.95 -31.58
CA GLY A 29 -6.90 5.92 -31.08
C GLY A 29 -7.82 4.86 -31.68
N SER A 30 -7.51 4.21 -32.81
CA SER A 30 -8.37 3.15 -33.36
C SER A 30 -7.96 1.76 -32.84
N GLY A 31 -8.82 1.13 -32.04
CA GLY A 31 -8.66 -0.26 -31.59
C GLY A 31 -8.81 -0.43 -30.07
N THR A 32 -9.28 -1.59 -29.65
CA THR A 32 -9.45 -1.99 -28.25
C THR A 32 -8.51 -3.15 -27.92
N GLY A 33 -8.17 -3.25 -26.64
CA GLY A 33 -7.60 -4.45 -26.03
C GLY A 33 -8.51 -4.92 -24.90
N GLN A 34 -8.24 -6.12 -24.40
CA GLN A 34 -8.94 -6.67 -23.24
C GLN A 34 -8.07 -6.53 -21.99
N ILE A 35 -8.71 -6.35 -20.85
CA ILE A 35 -8.04 -6.47 -19.56
C ILE A 35 -8.86 -7.36 -18.63
N SER A 36 -8.17 -8.20 -17.88
CA SER A 36 -8.73 -8.94 -16.75
C SER A 36 -8.02 -8.51 -15.48
N VAL A 37 -8.78 -8.25 -14.43
CA VAL A 37 -8.24 -7.81 -13.13
C VAL A 37 -8.67 -8.77 -12.04
N SER A 38 -7.67 -9.41 -11.43
CA SER A 38 -7.77 -10.23 -10.23
C SER A 38 -7.32 -9.47 -8.99
N ILE A 39 -7.53 -10.07 -7.82
CA ILE A 39 -7.05 -9.58 -6.52
C ILE A 39 -6.07 -10.60 -5.94
N THR A 40 -5.04 -10.11 -5.26
CA THR A 40 -4.10 -10.91 -4.45
C THR A 40 -3.79 -10.14 -3.17
N ASP A 41 -3.11 -10.80 -2.22
CA ASP A 41 -2.77 -10.20 -0.94
C ASP A 41 -1.36 -10.55 -0.47
N ALA A 42 -0.73 -9.63 0.25
CA ALA A 42 0.41 -9.90 1.12
C ALA A 42 -0.06 -10.20 2.55
N PRO A 43 0.60 -11.14 3.24
CA PRO A 43 0.09 -11.75 4.47
C PRO A 43 -0.04 -10.76 5.63
N ALA A 44 -1.02 -11.01 6.49
CA ALA A 44 -1.15 -10.36 7.79
C ALA A 44 -1.08 -11.37 8.94
N TYR A 45 -0.64 -10.90 10.11
CA TYR A 45 -0.63 -11.68 11.35
C TYR A 45 -1.54 -11.04 12.40
N GLY A 46 -2.11 -11.90 13.27
CA GLY A 46 -3.03 -11.48 14.33
C GLY A 46 -4.49 -11.40 13.90
N TYR A 47 -4.80 -11.90 12.70
CA TYR A 47 -6.14 -11.95 12.15
C TYR A 47 -6.42 -13.38 11.65
N ASP A 48 -7.66 -13.83 11.86
CA ASP A 48 -8.17 -15.07 11.30
C ASP A 48 -8.73 -14.81 9.89
N HIS A 49 -9.35 -13.65 9.66
CA HIS A 49 -9.83 -13.20 8.35
C HIS A 49 -9.75 -11.69 8.19
N VAL A 50 -9.58 -11.23 6.95
CA VAL A 50 -9.68 -9.80 6.57
C VAL A 50 -10.59 -9.70 5.35
N TRP A 51 -11.83 -9.29 5.58
CA TRP A 51 -12.87 -9.22 4.56
C TRP A 51 -12.95 -7.82 3.92
N ILE A 52 -12.92 -7.77 2.60
CA ILE A 52 -13.24 -6.57 1.81
C ILE A 52 -14.34 -6.87 0.80
N THR A 53 -15.20 -5.88 0.51
CA THR A 53 -16.24 -6.00 -0.53
C THR A 53 -16.00 -4.96 -1.63
N VAL A 54 -15.59 -5.43 -2.81
CA VAL A 54 -15.35 -4.59 -4.00
C VAL A 54 -16.65 -4.40 -4.80
N LYS A 55 -16.80 -3.25 -5.46
CA LYS A 55 -18.01 -2.94 -6.25
C LYS A 55 -17.76 -2.29 -7.61
N ASP A 56 -16.63 -1.65 -7.83
CA ASP A 56 -16.37 -0.89 -9.07
C ASP A 56 -14.86 -0.74 -9.31
N LEU A 57 -14.47 -0.62 -10.58
CA LEU A 57 -13.11 -0.45 -11.03
C LEU A 57 -13.05 0.61 -12.13
N TRP A 58 -12.23 1.64 -11.93
CA TRP A 58 -12.11 2.74 -12.89
C TRP A 58 -10.68 2.86 -13.43
N PHE A 59 -10.57 3.31 -14.68
CA PHE A 59 -9.31 3.54 -15.39
C PHE A 59 -9.20 4.97 -15.91
N HIS A 60 -7.99 5.54 -15.85
CA HIS A 60 -7.70 6.85 -16.41
C HIS A 60 -6.28 6.94 -17.01
N LYS A 61 -6.14 7.74 -18.06
CA LYS A 61 -4.85 8.02 -18.74
C LYS A 61 -4.01 9.12 -18.08
N SER A 62 -4.51 9.68 -16.98
CA SER A 62 -3.82 10.70 -16.18
C SER A 62 -3.69 10.19 -14.76
N GLU A 63 -2.47 10.22 -14.24
CA GLU A 63 -2.10 9.77 -12.90
C GLU A 63 -2.75 10.62 -11.81
N THR A 64 -3.06 11.88 -12.14
CA THR A 64 -3.53 12.89 -11.19
C THR A 64 -5.01 13.17 -11.31
N ALA A 65 -5.73 12.35 -12.08
CA ALA A 65 -7.15 12.53 -12.30
C ALA A 65 -7.96 12.26 -11.02
N GLU A 66 -8.98 13.08 -10.78
CA GLU A 66 -9.94 12.91 -9.70
C GLU A 66 -11.29 12.42 -10.19
N THR A 67 -12.09 11.84 -9.27
CA THR A 67 -13.34 11.14 -9.59
C THR A 67 -14.43 11.97 -10.27
N ASP A 68 -14.36 13.30 -10.17
CA ASP A 68 -15.29 14.24 -10.80
C ASP A 68 -14.81 14.75 -12.18
N GLN A 69 -13.59 14.41 -12.59
CA GLN A 69 -13.05 14.81 -13.88
C GLN A 69 -13.56 13.92 -15.03
N THR A 70 -13.49 14.45 -16.25
CA THR A 70 -13.84 13.70 -17.46
C THR A 70 -12.74 12.73 -17.86
N GLY A 71 -13.08 11.62 -18.52
CA GLY A 71 -12.10 10.68 -19.09
C GLY A 71 -12.00 9.33 -18.35
N TRP A 72 -12.72 9.17 -17.23
CA TRP A 72 -12.82 7.90 -16.53
C TRP A 72 -13.60 6.86 -17.33
N LEU A 73 -13.00 5.68 -17.45
CA LEU A 73 -13.68 4.47 -17.91
C LEU A 73 -14.06 3.65 -16.68
N LYS A 74 -15.34 3.34 -16.51
CA LYS A 74 -15.92 2.81 -15.26
C LYS A 74 -16.53 1.44 -15.51
N PHE A 75 -16.29 0.50 -14.60
CA PHE A 75 -16.70 -0.89 -14.72
C PHE A 75 -17.36 -1.37 -13.42
N PRO A 76 -18.57 -0.89 -13.09
CA PRO A 76 -19.29 -1.34 -11.91
C PRO A 76 -19.65 -2.81 -12.04
N LEU A 77 -19.50 -3.55 -10.94
CA LEU A 77 -19.95 -4.93 -10.88
C LEU A 77 -21.47 -4.97 -10.82
N SER A 78 -22.08 -5.96 -11.47
CA SER A 78 -23.54 -6.17 -11.40
C SER A 78 -24.00 -6.53 -9.99
N ALA A 79 -23.13 -7.18 -9.22
CA ALA A 79 -23.26 -7.40 -7.79
C ALA A 79 -21.87 -7.23 -7.14
N PRO A 80 -21.75 -6.58 -5.97
CA PRO A 80 -20.50 -6.54 -5.23
C PRO A 80 -19.96 -7.95 -4.93
N VAL A 81 -18.64 -8.06 -4.76
CA VAL A 81 -17.97 -9.33 -4.46
C VAL A 81 -17.13 -9.17 -3.20
N THR A 82 -17.24 -10.12 -2.28
CA THR A 82 -16.55 -10.12 -1.00
C THR A 82 -15.40 -11.14 -1.02
N PHE A 83 -14.23 -10.72 -0.57
CA PHE A 83 -13.01 -11.54 -0.49
C PHE A 83 -12.49 -11.57 0.94
N ASP A 84 -12.03 -12.74 1.39
CA ASP A 84 -11.05 -12.81 2.48
C ASP A 84 -9.66 -12.65 1.89
N LEU A 85 -8.99 -11.55 2.24
CA LEU A 85 -7.64 -11.27 1.79
C LEU A 85 -6.64 -12.33 2.29
N LEU A 86 -6.82 -12.87 3.49
CA LEU A 86 -5.89 -13.87 4.04
C LEU A 86 -5.96 -15.21 3.29
N ALA A 87 -7.07 -15.50 2.63
CA ALA A 87 -7.20 -16.64 1.73
C ALA A 87 -6.44 -16.45 0.40
N LEU A 88 -6.02 -15.22 0.09
CA LEU A 88 -5.23 -14.85 -1.10
C LEU A 88 -3.73 -14.74 -0.80
N GLY A 89 -3.30 -15.08 0.42
CA GLY A 89 -1.90 -15.14 0.79
C GLY A 89 -1.11 -16.23 0.05
N ASN A 90 0.21 -16.22 0.25
CA ASN A 90 1.10 -17.28 -0.23
C ASN A 90 1.00 -17.56 -1.75
N GLY A 91 0.98 -16.48 -2.54
CA GLY A 91 0.99 -16.54 -3.99
C GLY A 91 -0.35 -16.90 -4.64
N ALA A 92 -1.43 -16.97 -3.87
CA ALA A 92 -2.76 -17.14 -4.42
C ALA A 92 -3.22 -15.84 -5.14
N ILE A 93 -3.98 -16.02 -6.22
CA ILE A 93 -4.59 -14.96 -6.99
C ILE A 93 -6.05 -15.35 -7.19
N SER A 94 -6.97 -14.42 -6.96
CA SER A 94 -8.39 -14.66 -7.20
C SER A 94 -8.64 -14.98 -8.67
N VAL A 95 -9.76 -15.66 -8.95
CA VAL A 95 -10.35 -15.59 -10.29
C VAL A 95 -10.56 -14.12 -10.68
N PRO A 96 -10.45 -13.74 -11.97
CA PRO A 96 -10.66 -12.36 -12.39
C PRO A 96 -12.00 -11.83 -11.90
N VAL A 97 -11.97 -10.72 -11.16
CA VAL A 97 -13.17 -10.04 -10.64
C VAL A 97 -13.81 -9.23 -11.75
N TRP A 98 -12.97 -8.60 -12.57
CA TRP A 98 -13.35 -8.00 -13.85
C TRP A 98 -12.70 -8.83 -14.96
N GLU A 99 -13.50 -9.49 -15.78
CA GLU A 99 -13.02 -10.36 -16.85
C GLU A 99 -13.29 -9.74 -18.22
N ASP A 100 -12.27 -9.74 -19.08
CA ASP A 100 -12.36 -9.36 -20.50
C ASP A 100 -13.02 -8.01 -20.76
N ILE A 101 -12.79 -7.03 -19.88
CA ILE A 101 -13.30 -5.67 -20.10
C ILE A 101 -12.54 -5.04 -21.26
N GLU A 102 -13.28 -4.46 -22.20
CA GLU A 102 -12.69 -3.78 -23.35
C GLU A 102 -12.27 -2.36 -22.99
N LEU A 103 -11.00 -2.05 -23.26
CA LEU A 103 -10.46 -0.71 -23.12
C LEU A 103 -9.92 -0.20 -24.45
N PRO A 104 -10.10 1.09 -24.79
CA PRO A 104 -9.39 1.71 -25.90
C PRO A 104 -7.89 1.56 -25.72
N ARG A 105 -7.17 1.28 -26.82
CA ARG A 105 -5.71 1.17 -26.81
C ARG A 105 -5.05 2.42 -26.23
N GLY A 106 -3.93 2.22 -25.55
CA GLY A 106 -3.08 3.29 -25.05
C GLY A 106 -2.59 3.05 -23.62
N ASP A 107 -1.88 4.05 -23.13
CA ASP A 107 -1.28 4.02 -21.79
C ASP A 107 -2.26 4.58 -20.77
N TYR A 108 -2.47 3.80 -19.71
CA TYR A 108 -3.20 4.19 -18.53
C TYR A 108 -2.22 4.34 -17.39
N THR A 109 -2.44 5.35 -16.56
CA THR A 109 -1.53 5.72 -15.48
C THR A 109 -2.21 5.72 -14.11
N GLN A 110 -3.52 5.48 -14.08
CA GLN A 110 -4.30 5.40 -12.85
C GLN A 110 -5.40 4.35 -12.95
N MET A 111 -5.57 3.63 -11.86
CA MET A 111 -6.67 2.72 -11.58
C MET A 111 -7.31 3.12 -10.24
N ARG A 112 -8.63 2.99 -10.09
CA ARG A 112 -9.31 3.13 -8.79
C ARG A 112 -10.18 1.93 -8.49
N VAL A 113 -9.94 1.29 -7.35
CA VAL A 113 -10.75 0.18 -6.83
C VAL A 113 -11.73 0.74 -5.81
N PHE A 114 -13.03 0.54 -6.02
CA PHE A 114 -14.06 1.01 -5.09
C PHE A 114 -14.54 -0.13 -4.22
N LEU A 115 -14.51 0.11 -2.90
CA LEU A 115 -15.11 -0.78 -1.92
C LEU A 115 -16.52 -0.29 -1.57
N VAL A 116 -17.39 -1.22 -1.17
CA VAL A 116 -18.64 -0.88 -0.50
C VAL A 116 -18.27 -0.21 0.83
N ARG A 117 -19.02 0.82 1.22
CA ARG A 117 -18.82 1.45 2.52
C ARG A 117 -19.07 0.44 3.64
N THR A 118 -18.19 0.43 4.64
CA THR A 118 -18.26 -0.51 5.77
C THR A 118 -19.59 -0.43 6.52
N ASP A 119 -20.14 0.78 6.62
CA ASP A 119 -21.38 1.11 7.33
C ASP A 119 -22.64 1.07 6.46
N ALA A 120 -22.53 0.87 5.14
CA ALA A 120 -23.68 0.73 4.24
C ALA A 120 -24.43 -0.58 4.50
N PRO A 121 -25.72 -0.70 4.09
CA PRO A 121 -26.45 -1.96 4.17
C PRO A 121 -25.64 -3.16 3.65
N LEU A 122 -25.72 -4.28 4.35
CA LEU A 122 -24.94 -5.47 4.03
C LEU A 122 -25.31 -5.98 2.64
N THR A 123 -24.29 -6.23 1.82
CA THR A 123 -24.45 -6.79 0.48
C THR A 123 -24.69 -8.29 0.55
N GLU A 124 -25.29 -8.85 -0.50
CA GLU A 124 -25.53 -10.30 -0.58
C GLU A 124 -24.22 -11.12 -0.53
N SER A 125 -23.13 -10.61 -1.13
CA SER A 125 -21.82 -11.28 -1.11
C SER A 125 -21.17 -11.31 0.27
N ALA A 126 -21.55 -10.39 1.15
CA ALA A 126 -21.09 -10.33 2.54
C ALA A 126 -22.05 -11.04 3.52
N ALA A 127 -22.99 -11.85 3.01
CA ALA A 127 -23.93 -12.59 3.86
C ALA A 127 -23.18 -13.48 4.87
N GLY A 128 -23.52 -13.33 6.15
CA GLY A 128 -22.84 -14.01 7.26
C GLY A 128 -21.80 -13.14 7.99
N LEU A 129 -21.42 -12.00 7.41
CA LEU A 129 -20.63 -10.98 8.09
C LEU A 129 -21.53 -9.97 8.82
N THR A 130 -20.93 -9.14 9.68
CA THR A 130 -21.62 -8.00 10.31
C THR A 130 -21.50 -6.74 9.47
N TYR A 131 -20.36 -6.58 8.77
CA TYR A 131 -20.04 -5.40 7.97
C TYR A 131 -19.60 -5.80 6.57
N ASN A 132 -19.77 -4.90 5.59
CA ASN A 132 -19.27 -5.13 4.23
C ASN A 132 -17.73 -5.23 4.17
N ASN A 133 -17.02 -4.61 5.12
CA ASN A 133 -15.59 -4.82 5.30
C ASN A 133 -15.34 -5.08 6.79
N GLN A 134 -14.66 -6.17 7.11
CA GLN A 134 -14.56 -6.68 8.48
C GLN A 134 -13.17 -7.27 8.70
N VAL A 135 -12.69 -7.20 9.94
CA VAL A 135 -11.52 -7.97 10.37
C VAL A 135 -11.92 -8.87 11.52
N ASP A 136 -11.55 -10.14 11.41
CA ASP A 136 -11.74 -11.13 12.47
C ASP A 136 -10.39 -11.31 13.16
N VAL A 137 -10.29 -10.85 14.40
CA VAL A 137 -9.03 -10.80 15.14
C VAL A 137 -8.81 -12.12 15.86
N THR A 138 -7.63 -12.71 15.68
CA THR A 138 -7.31 -14.01 16.27
C THR A 138 -7.49 -13.99 17.78
N SER A 139 -8.31 -14.91 18.29
CA SER A 139 -8.64 -15.02 19.73
C SER A 139 -9.34 -13.79 20.35
N ASP A 140 -10.01 -12.97 19.53
CA ASP A 140 -10.80 -11.82 19.97
C ASP A 140 -12.15 -11.77 19.19
N ALA A 141 -12.64 -10.59 18.83
CA ALA A 141 -13.91 -10.38 18.13
C ALA A 141 -13.72 -9.96 16.67
N SER A 142 -14.85 -9.88 15.95
CA SER A 142 -14.96 -9.23 14.65
C SER A 142 -15.14 -7.72 14.81
N TYR A 143 -14.43 -6.94 14.01
CA TYR A 143 -14.48 -5.48 14.03
C TYR A 143 -14.77 -4.93 12.63
N PRO A 144 -15.45 -3.77 12.50
CA PRO A 144 -15.58 -3.09 11.22
C PRO A 144 -14.20 -2.66 10.73
N LEU A 145 -13.88 -2.99 9.48
CA LEU A 145 -12.69 -2.48 8.81
C LEU A 145 -13.07 -1.18 8.09
N ARG A 146 -12.73 -0.03 8.66
CA ARG A 146 -13.15 1.27 8.15
C ARG A 146 -12.37 1.64 6.88
N VAL A 147 -13.11 1.98 5.82
CA VAL A 147 -12.55 2.50 4.56
C VAL A 147 -12.90 3.98 4.45
N PHE A 148 -11.91 4.85 4.64
CA PHE A 148 -12.12 6.30 4.50
C PHE A 148 -12.27 6.70 3.04
N ALA A 149 -13.19 7.63 2.77
CA ALA A 149 -13.49 8.13 1.43
C ALA A 149 -13.76 7.03 0.39
N ALA A 150 -14.45 5.95 0.79
CA ALA A 150 -14.72 4.79 -0.06
C ALA A 150 -15.43 5.15 -1.39
N GLU A 151 -16.25 6.20 -1.40
CA GLU A 151 -16.92 6.76 -2.58
C GLU A 151 -15.97 7.42 -3.60
N ARG A 152 -14.71 7.66 -3.24
CA ARG A 152 -13.69 8.19 -4.15
C ARG A 152 -12.75 7.11 -4.69
N GLY A 153 -12.91 5.87 -4.22
CA GLY A 153 -12.08 4.75 -4.61
C GLY A 153 -10.65 4.84 -4.06
N ILE A 154 -10.03 3.67 -3.92
CA ILE A 154 -8.63 3.54 -3.57
C ILE A 154 -7.82 3.74 -4.83
N MET A 155 -6.93 4.72 -4.82
CA MET A 155 -6.11 5.10 -5.96
C MET A 155 -4.88 4.20 -6.06
N LEU A 156 -4.66 3.68 -7.26
CA LEU A 156 -3.44 3.00 -7.65
C LEU A 156 -2.86 3.75 -8.86
N THR A 157 -1.61 4.21 -8.73
CA THR A 157 -0.88 4.86 -9.81
C THR A 157 0.20 3.94 -10.37
N GLY A 158 0.43 4.04 -11.67
CA GLY A 158 1.42 3.21 -12.37
C GLY A 158 1.06 3.06 -13.84
N GLN A 159 2.05 2.73 -14.67
CA GLN A 159 1.89 2.69 -16.11
C GLN A 159 1.56 1.27 -16.58
N PHE A 160 0.41 1.11 -17.24
CA PHE A 160 0.07 -0.12 -17.95
C PHE A 160 -0.52 0.20 -19.31
N THR A 161 -0.08 -0.57 -20.31
CA THR A 161 -0.40 -0.32 -21.72
C THR A 161 -1.43 -1.33 -22.21
N VAL A 162 -2.59 -0.83 -22.63
CA VAL A 162 -3.58 -1.65 -23.36
C VAL A 162 -3.21 -1.65 -24.83
N LYS A 163 -2.84 -2.81 -25.35
CA LYS A 163 -2.52 -3.00 -26.77
C LYS A 163 -3.71 -3.54 -27.53
N GLN A 164 -3.77 -3.20 -28.81
CA GLN A 164 -4.87 -3.63 -29.67
C GLN A 164 -4.87 -5.15 -29.86
N ASN A 165 -6.03 -5.79 -29.70
CA ASN A 165 -6.22 -7.24 -29.84
C ASN A 165 -5.35 -8.11 -28.90
N GLU A 166 -4.81 -7.53 -27.83
CA GLU A 166 -4.11 -8.27 -26.77
C GLU A 166 -4.94 -8.26 -25.48
N LYS A 167 -4.73 -9.27 -24.63
CA LYS A 167 -5.30 -9.34 -23.29
C LYS A 167 -4.21 -9.03 -22.28
N LEU A 168 -4.44 -8.03 -21.43
CA LEU A 168 -3.61 -7.70 -20.28
C LEU A 168 -4.22 -8.34 -19.03
N LYS A 169 -3.44 -9.09 -18.25
CA LYS A 169 -3.91 -9.67 -16.98
C LYS A 169 -3.21 -8.99 -15.82
N LEU A 170 -3.97 -8.30 -14.99
CA LEU A 170 -3.46 -7.65 -13.80
C LEU A 170 -3.95 -8.37 -12.54
N ALA A 171 -3.10 -8.45 -11.52
CA ALA A 171 -3.53 -8.69 -10.15
C ALA A 171 -3.29 -7.41 -9.34
N VAL A 172 -4.33 -6.89 -8.70
CA VAL A 172 -4.22 -5.82 -7.71
C VAL A 172 -3.88 -6.46 -6.37
N ASP A 173 -2.81 -5.97 -5.77
CA ASP A 173 -2.29 -6.46 -4.50
C ASP A 173 -2.80 -5.56 -3.38
N PHE A 174 -3.62 -6.14 -2.50
CA PHE A 174 -3.75 -5.64 -1.15
C PHE A 174 -2.54 -6.10 -0.34
N ASP A 175 -2.13 -5.35 0.67
CA ASP A 175 -1.12 -5.83 1.61
C ASP A 175 -1.74 -5.76 2.99
N ALA A 176 -2.62 -6.70 3.34
CA ALA A 176 -3.37 -6.66 4.60
C ALA A 176 -2.44 -6.48 5.82
N GLY A 177 -1.22 -7.01 5.76
CA GLY A 177 -0.20 -6.86 6.81
C GLY A 177 0.30 -5.43 7.01
N SER A 178 0.24 -4.59 5.98
CA SER A 178 0.58 -3.16 6.03
C SER A 178 -0.66 -2.26 6.01
N ASP A 179 -1.71 -2.66 5.30
CA ASP A 179 -2.88 -1.86 4.98
C ASP A 179 -3.89 -1.86 6.13
N VAL A 180 -3.97 -2.92 6.95
CA VAL A 180 -4.85 -2.95 8.12
C VAL A 180 -4.14 -2.31 9.31
N VAL A 181 -4.59 -1.11 9.68
CA VAL A 181 -4.04 -0.34 10.79
C VAL A 181 -4.96 -0.42 11.99
N LYS A 182 -4.43 -0.97 13.10
CA LYS A 182 -5.06 -0.90 14.42
C LYS A 182 -4.95 0.53 14.96
N MET A 183 -6.09 1.16 15.24
CA MET A 183 -6.19 2.45 15.90
C MET A 183 -6.72 2.24 17.32
N GLU A 184 -5.87 2.49 18.30
CA GLU A 184 -6.24 2.43 19.72
C GLU A 184 -6.55 3.82 20.26
N HIS A 185 -7.66 3.96 20.98
CA HIS A 185 -8.08 5.22 21.60
C HIS A 185 -9.07 4.97 22.74
N ASP A 186 -8.96 5.72 23.83
CA ASP A 186 -9.88 5.64 24.99
C ASP A 186 -10.16 4.19 25.49
N GLY A 187 -9.15 3.32 25.44
CA GLY A 187 -9.28 1.89 25.82
C GLY A 187 -10.05 1.02 24.81
N ARG A 188 -10.30 1.54 23.60
CA ARG A 188 -10.99 0.87 22.49
C ARG A 188 -10.04 0.64 21.32
N THR A 189 -10.44 -0.30 20.47
CA THR A 189 -9.76 -0.62 19.22
C THR A 189 -10.70 -0.39 18.06
N ASP A 190 -10.23 0.32 17.04
CA ASP A 190 -10.83 0.38 15.71
C ASP A 190 -9.82 -0.09 14.67
N TYR A 191 -10.29 -0.66 13.57
CA TYR A 191 -9.44 -1.06 12.45
C TYR A 191 -9.75 -0.22 11.22
N ILE A 192 -8.70 0.23 10.56
CA ILE A 192 -8.78 1.11 9.39
C ILE A 192 -8.01 0.46 8.26
N LEU A 193 -8.61 0.45 7.07
CA LEU A 193 -7.90 0.14 5.85
C LEU A 193 -7.18 1.41 5.37
N LYS A 194 -5.86 1.36 5.30
CA LYS A 194 -4.97 2.40 4.79
C LYS A 194 -4.16 1.84 3.60
N PRO A 195 -4.83 1.62 2.47
CA PRO A 195 -4.35 0.73 1.43
C PRO A 195 -3.20 1.34 0.63
N ARG A 196 -2.17 0.52 0.37
CA ARG A 196 -1.01 0.85 -0.46
C ARG A 196 -0.98 -0.05 -1.69
N LEU A 197 -2.04 0.00 -2.47
CA LEU A 197 -2.22 -0.93 -3.57
C LEU A 197 -1.04 -0.92 -4.54
N ALA A 198 -0.62 -2.12 -4.91
CA ALA A 198 0.27 -2.36 -6.04
C ALA A 198 -0.47 -3.19 -7.09
N TYR A 199 0.15 -3.36 -8.25
CA TYR A 199 -0.34 -4.29 -9.26
C TYR A 199 0.79 -5.09 -9.85
N PHE A 200 0.44 -6.24 -10.40
CA PHE A 200 1.33 -7.11 -11.14
C PHE A 200 0.74 -7.45 -12.49
N ASP A 201 1.57 -7.38 -13.53
CA ASP A 201 1.26 -7.94 -14.84
C ASP A 201 1.57 -9.44 -14.82
N LEU A 202 0.53 -10.26 -14.88
CA LEU A 202 0.62 -11.70 -14.72
C LEU A 202 1.26 -12.39 -15.93
N ASP A 203 1.18 -11.81 -17.13
CA ASP A 203 1.83 -12.35 -18.32
C ASP A 203 3.34 -12.05 -18.32
N ASN A 204 3.78 -11.10 -17.48
CA ASN A 204 5.16 -10.73 -17.24
C ASN A 204 5.66 -11.10 -15.84
N ALA A 205 5.01 -12.04 -15.14
CA ALA A 205 5.40 -12.48 -13.81
C ALA A 205 6.20 -13.80 -13.80
N GLY A 206 6.80 -14.11 -12.65
CA GLY A 206 7.45 -15.36 -12.30
C GLY A 206 7.28 -15.68 -10.82
N ALA A 207 7.62 -16.91 -10.42
CA ALA A 207 7.42 -17.41 -9.06
C ALA A 207 8.72 -17.89 -8.40
N VAL A 208 8.81 -17.68 -7.09
CA VAL A 208 9.77 -18.35 -6.21
C VAL A 208 9.00 -19.20 -5.21
N VAL A 209 9.42 -20.45 -5.03
CA VAL A 209 8.88 -21.37 -4.02
C VAL A 209 10.02 -21.86 -3.14
N GLY A 210 9.81 -21.93 -1.84
CA GLY A 210 10.77 -22.51 -0.92
C GLY A 210 10.11 -23.03 0.34
N SER A 211 10.92 -23.46 1.30
CA SER A 211 10.44 -23.77 2.63
C SER A 211 11.45 -23.45 3.72
N ILE A 212 10.95 -23.28 4.93
CA ILE A 212 11.73 -23.23 6.16
C ILE A 212 11.67 -24.61 6.82
N ASP A 213 12.77 -25.05 7.42
CA ASP A 213 12.77 -26.23 8.29
C ASP A 213 12.04 -25.90 9.61
N THR A 214 10.73 -26.17 9.65
CA THR A 214 9.88 -25.88 10.82
C THR A 214 10.17 -26.80 12.01
N ALA A 215 10.69 -28.00 11.76
CA ALA A 215 11.11 -28.93 12.81
C ALA A 215 12.38 -28.43 13.51
N ALA A 216 13.37 -27.94 12.75
CA ALA A 216 14.58 -27.31 13.30
C ALA A 216 14.29 -25.93 13.93
N ALA A 217 13.26 -25.22 13.44
CA ALA A 217 12.79 -24.01 14.09
C ALA A 217 12.17 -24.29 15.48
N GLY A 218 11.93 -25.53 15.89
CA GLY A 218 11.46 -25.85 17.24
C GLY A 218 9.98 -25.59 17.48
N ASN A 219 9.15 -25.57 16.42
CA ASN A 219 7.69 -25.42 16.50
C ASN A 219 7.23 -24.19 17.30
N ASN A 220 7.95 -23.07 17.24
CA ASN A 220 7.45 -21.82 17.79
C ASN A 220 6.27 -21.32 16.92
N ALA A 221 5.05 -21.69 17.29
CA ALA A 221 3.83 -21.26 16.60
C ALA A 221 3.69 -19.73 16.56
N SER A 222 4.37 -19.01 17.47
CA SER A 222 4.40 -17.55 17.53
C SER A 222 5.54 -16.93 16.70
N ALA A 223 6.30 -17.70 15.93
CA ALA A 223 7.43 -17.20 15.15
C ALA A 223 7.02 -16.20 14.07
N GLN A 224 5.79 -16.30 13.52
CA GLN A 224 5.25 -15.36 12.54
C GLN A 224 6.25 -15.01 11.42
N PHE A 225 6.74 -16.05 10.74
CA PHE A 225 7.77 -15.91 9.71
C PHE A 225 7.26 -15.11 8.50
N VAL A 226 7.95 -14.02 8.17
CA VAL A 226 7.72 -13.25 6.93
C VAL A 226 8.92 -13.37 6.03
N ILE A 227 8.63 -13.58 4.75
CA ILE A 227 9.59 -13.68 3.67
C ILE A 227 9.33 -12.52 2.72
N LYS A 228 10.37 -11.75 2.41
CA LYS A 228 10.31 -10.63 1.47
C LYS A 228 11.23 -10.91 0.29
N ALA A 229 10.79 -10.54 -0.91
CA ALA A 229 11.66 -10.40 -2.07
C ALA A 229 12.06 -8.93 -2.21
N GLU A 230 13.35 -8.63 -2.10
CA GLU A 230 13.88 -7.27 -2.13
C GLU A 230 14.84 -7.05 -3.29
N GLN A 231 14.83 -5.85 -3.88
CA GLN A 231 15.75 -5.44 -4.94
C GLN A 231 16.37 -4.08 -4.69
N VAL A 232 17.60 -3.90 -5.16
CA VAL A 232 18.19 -2.57 -5.27
C VAL A 232 17.51 -1.84 -6.43
N VAL A 233 17.05 -0.63 -6.16
CA VAL A 233 16.57 0.30 -7.19
C VAL A 233 17.52 1.49 -7.24
N THR A 234 17.96 1.85 -8.45
CA THR A 234 18.90 2.96 -8.64
C THR A 234 18.38 4.25 -7.99
N GLY A 235 19.20 4.84 -7.12
CA GLY A 235 18.86 6.08 -6.41
C GLY A 235 17.99 5.90 -5.17
N ALA A 236 17.53 4.69 -4.86
CA ALA A 236 16.78 4.41 -3.65
C ALA A 236 17.70 4.33 -2.42
N PRO A 237 17.34 4.94 -1.28
CA PRO A 237 18.13 4.89 -0.05
C PRO A 237 17.99 3.56 0.71
N VAL A 238 17.03 2.71 0.32
CA VAL A 238 16.70 1.41 0.90
C VAL A 238 16.30 0.48 -0.24
N ARG A 239 16.53 -0.83 -0.09
CA ARG A 239 16.04 -1.84 -1.03
C ARG A 239 14.51 -1.82 -1.08
N PHE A 240 13.96 -1.97 -2.27
CA PHE A 240 12.52 -2.03 -2.48
C PHE A 240 12.01 -3.42 -2.20
N VAL A 241 11.03 -3.53 -1.31
CA VAL A 241 10.25 -4.75 -1.10
C VAL A 241 9.28 -4.89 -2.27
N ARG A 242 9.42 -5.98 -3.02
CA ARG A 242 8.66 -6.24 -4.26
C ARG A 242 7.52 -7.23 -4.06
N ARG A 243 7.67 -8.13 -3.10
CA ARG A 243 6.64 -9.07 -2.68
C ARG A 243 6.89 -9.50 -1.25
N ILE A 244 5.82 -9.74 -0.51
CA ILE A 244 5.85 -10.25 0.86
C ILE A 244 5.00 -11.50 0.91
N THR A 245 5.46 -12.51 1.63
CA THR A 245 4.69 -13.72 1.91
C THR A 245 4.98 -14.23 3.32
N ALA A 246 4.14 -15.16 3.77
CA ALA A 246 4.26 -15.85 5.04
C ALA A 246 4.33 -17.34 4.76
N LEU A 247 4.47 -18.14 5.81
CA LEU A 247 4.34 -19.58 5.67
C LEU A 247 2.90 -19.95 5.35
N ALA A 248 2.73 -20.82 4.37
CA ALA A 248 1.43 -21.34 3.92
C ALA A 248 0.73 -22.14 5.03
N ASP A 249 1.53 -22.91 5.76
CA ASP A 249 1.08 -23.90 6.71
C ASP A 249 2.26 -24.36 7.60
N ALA A 250 2.01 -25.37 8.44
CA ALA A 250 3.01 -25.96 9.33
C ALA A 250 4.15 -26.69 8.60
N THR A 251 4.05 -26.98 7.29
CA THR A 251 5.14 -27.59 6.50
C THR A 251 6.29 -26.62 6.24
N GLY A 252 6.08 -25.32 6.49
CA GLY A 252 7.08 -24.30 6.27
C GLY A 252 7.19 -23.82 4.83
N LYS A 253 6.30 -24.26 3.92
CA LYS A 253 6.26 -23.79 2.53
C LYS A 253 5.97 -22.29 2.47
N PHE A 254 6.67 -21.58 1.60
CA PHE A 254 6.34 -20.21 1.22
C PHE A 254 6.41 -20.04 -0.31
N VAL A 255 5.62 -19.11 -0.82
CA VAL A 255 5.50 -18.78 -2.24
C VAL A 255 5.53 -17.27 -2.40
N LEU A 256 6.47 -16.78 -3.21
CA LEU A 256 6.53 -15.40 -3.67
C LEU A 256 6.10 -15.37 -5.14
N PHE A 257 4.85 -15.04 -5.36
CA PHE A 257 4.25 -14.88 -6.68
C PHE A 257 3.10 -13.87 -6.56
N PRO A 258 2.85 -13.03 -7.56
CA PRO A 258 3.68 -12.77 -8.74
C PRO A 258 4.90 -11.89 -8.43
N LEU A 259 6.01 -12.09 -9.17
CA LEU A 259 7.20 -11.24 -9.16
C LEU A 259 7.62 -10.92 -10.60
N LEU A 260 8.10 -9.71 -10.86
CA LEU A 260 8.70 -9.41 -12.17
C LEU A 260 10.01 -10.19 -12.36
N PRO A 261 10.40 -10.55 -13.60
CA PRO A 261 11.67 -11.20 -13.87
C PRO A 261 12.86 -10.36 -13.41
N GLY A 262 13.86 -11.02 -12.84
CA GLY A 262 15.06 -10.38 -12.32
C GLY A 262 15.63 -11.13 -11.12
N ASP A 263 16.70 -10.60 -10.54
CA ASP A 263 17.33 -11.17 -9.35
C ASP A 263 16.85 -10.44 -8.09
N TYR A 264 16.56 -11.21 -7.05
CA TYR A 264 16.03 -10.73 -5.78
C TYR A 264 16.86 -11.26 -4.62
N ASP A 265 16.98 -10.48 -3.56
CA ASP A 265 17.43 -10.99 -2.29
C ASP A 265 16.21 -11.35 -1.44
N LEU A 266 16.21 -12.54 -0.86
CA LEU A 266 15.16 -12.94 0.07
C LEU A 266 15.53 -12.56 1.49
N VAL A 267 14.67 -11.81 2.16
CA VAL A 267 14.79 -11.51 3.60
C VAL A 267 13.76 -12.35 4.35
N ILE A 268 14.23 -13.25 5.21
CA ILE A 268 13.40 -14.15 6.01
C ILE A 268 13.57 -13.80 7.47
N ARG A 269 12.47 -13.48 8.14
CA ARG A 269 12.49 -13.05 9.55
C ARG A 269 11.38 -13.73 10.34
N GLY A 270 11.61 -13.93 11.63
CA GLY A 270 10.60 -14.38 12.60
C GLY A 270 10.82 -13.73 13.96
N ILE A 271 9.85 -13.86 14.86
CA ILE A 271 9.96 -13.46 16.27
C ILE A 271 10.86 -14.46 16.99
N ASN A 272 11.90 -13.96 17.67
CA ASN A 272 12.93 -14.77 18.34
C ASN A 272 13.74 -15.66 17.38
N TYR A 273 13.95 -15.21 16.13
CA TYR A 273 14.92 -15.80 15.20
C TYR A 273 15.85 -14.73 14.65
N GLN A 274 17.06 -15.14 14.28
CA GLN A 274 17.98 -14.31 13.52
C GLN A 274 17.43 -14.10 12.11
N THR A 275 17.52 -12.87 11.59
CA THR A 275 17.05 -12.58 10.23
C THR A 275 18.01 -13.19 9.21
N ALA A 276 17.48 -13.97 8.27
CA ALA A 276 18.24 -14.59 7.20
C ALA A 276 18.10 -13.80 5.88
N ILE A 277 19.19 -13.69 5.12
CA ILE A 277 19.24 -13.05 3.82
C ILE A 277 19.88 -14.01 2.80
N ILE A 278 19.14 -14.32 1.74
CA ILE A 278 19.60 -15.16 0.62
C ILE A 278 19.72 -14.28 -0.61
N LYS A 279 20.95 -14.05 -1.09
CA LYS A 279 21.21 -13.11 -2.18
C LYS A 279 21.05 -13.74 -3.56
N GLY A 280 20.57 -12.96 -4.53
CA GLY A 280 20.61 -13.32 -5.95
C GLY A 280 19.72 -14.49 -6.36
N VAL A 281 18.51 -14.59 -5.79
CA VAL A 281 17.49 -15.55 -6.21
C VAL A 281 16.88 -15.09 -7.55
N PRO A 282 17.04 -15.85 -8.64
CA PRO A 282 16.54 -15.45 -9.95
C PRO A 282 15.03 -15.69 -10.08
N VAL A 283 14.32 -14.81 -10.78
CA VAL A 283 12.91 -14.98 -11.16
C VAL A 283 12.81 -14.98 -12.67
N THR A 284 12.20 -16.03 -13.23
CA THR A 284 12.05 -16.20 -14.68
C THR A 284 10.62 -15.90 -15.12
N LYS A 285 10.48 -15.14 -16.21
CA LYS A 285 9.18 -14.81 -16.82
C LYS A 285 8.39 -16.08 -17.20
N GLY A 286 7.08 -16.05 -16.96
CA GLY A 286 6.14 -17.08 -17.37
C GLY A 286 6.12 -18.30 -16.45
N THR A 287 6.84 -18.25 -15.33
CA THR A 287 6.79 -19.29 -14.29
C THR A 287 5.66 -19.01 -13.32
N THR A 288 5.07 -20.06 -12.78
CA THR A 288 4.01 -19.98 -11.75
C THR A 288 4.42 -20.86 -10.57
N PRO A 289 3.73 -20.76 -9.41
CA PRO A 289 4.04 -21.62 -8.26
C PRO A 289 4.04 -23.12 -8.59
N ASP A 290 3.24 -23.53 -9.58
CA ASP A 290 3.10 -24.93 -10.00
C ASP A 290 3.80 -25.25 -11.33
N THR A 291 4.35 -24.25 -12.03
CA THR A 291 4.98 -24.42 -13.35
C THR A 291 6.37 -23.79 -13.36
N ASN A 292 7.38 -24.64 -13.19
CA ASN A 292 8.81 -24.29 -13.23
C ASN A 292 9.21 -23.09 -12.36
N PRO A 293 8.76 -22.97 -11.09
CA PRO A 293 9.21 -21.87 -10.23
C PRO A 293 10.71 -21.96 -9.95
N THR A 294 11.32 -20.86 -9.56
CA THR A 294 12.64 -20.92 -8.91
C THR A 294 12.47 -21.55 -7.53
N THR A 295 13.11 -22.70 -7.33
CA THR A 295 13.09 -23.39 -6.02
C THR A 295 14.25 -22.90 -5.16
N VAL A 296 13.93 -22.43 -3.96
CA VAL A 296 14.88 -22.19 -2.87
C VAL A 296 14.91 -23.44 -2.00
N PRO A 297 16.09 -24.09 -1.83
CA PRO A 297 16.22 -25.23 -0.90
C PRO A 297 15.76 -24.89 0.51
N VAL A 298 15.42 -25.91 1.29
CA VAL A 298 14.95 -25.76 2.67
C VAL A 298 15.93 -24.89 3.47
N VAL A 299 15.41 -23.82 4.07
CA VAL A 299 16.20 -22.87 4.87
C VAL A 299 16.10 -23.24 6.34
N ALA A 300 17.25 -23.52 6.97
CA ALA A 300 17.33 -23.72 8.41
C ALA A 300 17.44 -22.36 9.12
N MET A 301 16.36 -21.92 9.77
CA MET A 301 16.36 -20.67 10.53
C MET A 301 17.12 -20.84 11.85
N THR A 302 17.93 -19.84 12.20
CA THR A 302 18.70 -19.84 13.46
C THR A 302 17.86 -19.19 14.57
N PRO A 303 17.55 -19.89 15.67
CA PRO A 303 16.90 -19.28 16.83
C PRO A 303 17.71 -18.11 17.38
N ALA A 304 17.03 -17.10 17.90
CA ALA A 304 17.69 -15.97 18.51
C ALA A 304 18.45 -16.40 19.78
N GLY A 305 19.65 -15.87 19.97
CA GLY A 305 20.44 -16.02 21.19
C GLY A 305 19.92 -15.16 22.34
N SER A 306 19.07 -14.18 22.04
CA SER A 306 18.35 -13.36 23.04
C SER A 306 16.94 -13.03 22.54
N PRO A 307 15.95 -12.86 23.44
CA PRO A 307 14.60 -12.48 23.03
C PRO A 307 14.58 -11.18 22.23
N ASP A 308 13.58 -11.03 21.36
CA ASP A 308 13.29 -9.76 20.69
C ASP A 308 13.01 -8.66 21.75
N TYR A 309 13.44 -7.42 21.46
CA TYR A 309 13.20 -6.26 22.32
C TYR A 309 12.05 -5.40 21.79
N GLU A 310 11.41 -4.66 22.69
CA GLU A 310 10.25 -3.82 22.41
C GLU A 310 10.66 -2.38 22.08
N VAL A 311 10.28 -1.89 20.90
CA VAL A 311 10.50 -0.52 20.43
C VAL A 311 9.22 0.30 20.53
N ASN A 312 9.37 1.54 20.98
CA ASN A 312 8.31 2.55 20.99
C ASN A 312 8.71 3.73 20.10
N ALA A 313 7.76 4.35 19.40
CA ALA A 313 8.03 5.53 18.60
C ALA A 313 6.90 6.54 18.64
N THR A 314 7.27 7.82 18.49
CA THR A 314 6.31 8.93 18.33
C THR A 314 6.68 9.80 17.13
N ILE A 315 5.68 10.41 16.49
CA ILE A 315 5.85 11.40 15.43
C ILE A 315 4.97 12.64 15.68
N ALA A 316 5.50 13.83 15.41
CA ALA A 316 4.73 15.07 15.48
C ALA A 316 3.78 15.24 14.29
N SER A 317 4.26 15.06 13.05
CA SER A 317 3.43 15.08 11.85
C SER A 317 4.17 14.51 10.62
N PRO A 318 3.48 13.92 9.65
CA PRO A 318 2.06 13.60 9.68
C PRO A 318 1.81 12.26 10.40
N THR A 319 0.67 12.13 11.09
CA THR A 319 0.38 10.93 11.90
C THR A 319 -0.03 9.72 11.06
N GLY A 320 -0.36 9.91 9.79
CA GLY A 320 -0.51 8.83 8.81
C GLY A 320 0.83 8.25 8.32
N ALA A 321 1.97 8.64 8.89
CA ALA A 321 3.27 8.06 8.55
C ALA A 321 3.40 6.58 9.00
N TRP A 322 4.53 5.98 8.64
CA TRP A 322 5.02 4.71 9.17
C TRP A 322 6.53 4.80 9.41
N VAL A 323 7.09 3.77 10.03
CA VAL A 323 8.53 3.62 10.23
C VAL A 323 9.02 2.41 9.47
N ASP A 324 10.04 2.62 8.64
CA ASP A 324 10.84 1.57 8.03
C ASP A 324 12.08 1.33 8.91
N PHE A 325 12.29 0.09 9.33
CA PHE A 325 13.45 -0.35 10.08
C PHE A 325 14.36 -1.17 9.17
N VAL A 326 15.61 -0.72 9.06
CA VAL A 326 16.55 -1.21 8.05
C VAL A 326 17.88 -1.62 8.69
N GLN A 327 18.54 -2.59 8.07
CA GLN A 327 19.88 -3.04 8.44
C GLN A 327 20.78 -3.06 7.20
N THR A 328 22.04 -2.71 7.37
CA THR A 328 23.03 -2.65 6.28
C THR A 328 24.04 -3.78 6.46
N LEU A 329 24.28 -4.61 5.45
CA LEU A 329 25.25 -5.70 5.54
C LEU A 329 26.69 -5.20 5.67
N ALA A 330 27.07 -4.26 4.81
CA ALA A 330 28.41 -3.69 4.79
C ALA A 330 28.37 -2.18 4.49
N THR A 331 29.43 -1.48 4.89
CA THR A 331 29.54 -0.03 4.65
C THR A 331 29.49 0.26 3.16
N GLY A 332 28.57 1.15 2.74
CA GLY A 332 28.38 1.54 1.35
C GLY A 332 27.32 0.73 0.59
N GLU A 333 26.76 -0.32 1.19
CA GLU A 333 25.64 -1.04 0.61
C GLU A 333 24.29 -0.35 0.86
N VAL A 334 23.33 -0.60 -0.04
CA VAL A 334 21.94 -0.18 0.15
C VAL A 334 21.30 -1.09 1.22
N PRO A 335 20.74 -0.53 2.30
CA PRO A 335 20.20 -1.30 3.41
C PRO A 335 18.94 -2.09 3.04
N TYR A 336 18.72 -3.20 3.75
CA TYR A 336 17.55 -4.08 3.62
C TYR A 336 16.39 -3.59 4.47
N ALA A 337 15.16 -3.74 3.97
CA ALA A 337 13.95 -3.31 4.65
C ALA A 337 13.42 -4.42 5.59
N ILE A 338 13.92 -4.48 6.82
CA ILE A 338 13.68 -5.62 7.71
C ILE A 338 12.27 -5.61 8.33
N ARG A 339 11.87 -4.51 8.95
CA ARG A 339 10.56 -4.36 9.63
C ARG A 339 9.89 -3.05 9.22
N PHE A 340 8.57 -3.05 9.36
CA PHE A 340 7.68 -1.94 8.99
C PHE A 340 6.61 -1.80 10.08
N ARG A 341 6.26 -0.57 10.46
CA ARG A 341 5.15 -0.32 11.40
C ARG A 341 4.48 1.03 11.16
N HIS A 342 3.15 1.04 11.08
CA HIS A 342 2.37 2.28 11.11
C HIS A 342 2.37 2.94 12.50
N PHE A 343 2.36 4.26 12.51
CA PHE A 343 1.89 4.99 13.69
C PHE A 343 0.37 4.84 13.80
N ASN A 344 -0.13 4.83 15.04
CA ASN A 344 -1.54 5.05 15.29
C ASN A 344 -1.91 6.45 14.75
N PRO A 345 -2.84 6.55 13.76
CA PRO A 345 -3.14 7.82 13.12
C PRO A 345 -3.69 8.89 14.07
N LEU A 346 -4.32 8.51 15.18
CA LEU A 346 -4.85 9.46 16.15
C LEU A 346 -3.76 10.08 17.02
N THR A 347 -2.81 9.26 17.48
CA THR A 347 -1.85 9.64 18.52
C THR A 347 -0.45 9.94 17.96
N GLY A 348 -0.16 9.49 16.75
CA GLY A 348 1.17 9.52 16.17
C GLY A 348 2.15 8.59 16.90
N LYS A 349 1.68 7.48 17.49
CA LYS A 349 2.51 6.57 18.30
C LYS A 349 2.33 5.10 17.93
N PHE A 350 3.35 4.30 18.19
CA PHE A 350 3.20 2.87 18.43
C PHE A 350 4.11 2.45 19.57
N ASP A 351 3.68 1.42 20.29
CA ASP A 351 4.40 0.88 21.44
C ASP A 351 4.61 -0.63 21.27
N ARG A 352 5.61 -1.17 21.98
CA ARG A 352 5.87 -2.62 22.11
C ARG A 352 6.10 -3.34 20.77
N PHE A 353 6.71 -2.68 19.79
CA PHE A 353 7.02 -3.29 18.50
C PHE A 353 8.28 -4.16 18.59
N LEU A 354 8.16 -5.45 18.30
CA LEU A 354 9.25 -6.42 18.50
C LEU A 354 10.33 -6.35 17.40
N MET A 355 11.58 -6.25 17.83
CA MET A 355 12.77 -6.21 16.99
C MET A 355 13.78 -7.27 17.45
N SER A 356 14.41 -7.97 16.50
CA SER A 356 15.42 -8.99 16.82
C SER A 356 16.66 -8.37 17.45
N SER A 357 17.19 -9.01 18.49
CA SER A 357 18.38 -8.59 19.25
C SER A 357 19.71 -9.07 18.65
N ASP A 358 19.68 -9.84 17.56
CA ASP A 358 20.84 -10.60 17.09
C ASP A 358 21.45 -10.11 15.78
N GLN A 359 22.53 -10.79 15.36
CA GLN A 359 23.16 -10.66 14.06
C GLN A 359 22.27 -11.17 12.91
N LEU A 360 22.69 -10.90 11.67
CA LEU A 360 22.09 -11.44 10.46
C LEU A 360 22.72 -12.78 10.09
N GLN A 361 21.99 -13.59 9.33
CA GLN A 361 22.48 -14.82 8.70
C GLN A 361 22.44 -14.65 7.18
N VAL A 362 23.58 -14.68 6.49
CA VAL A 362 23.64 -14.30 5.08
C VAL A 362 24.26 -15.41 4.24
N GLY A 363 23.70 -15.66 3.06
CA GLY A 363 24.23 -16.58 2.07
C GLY A 363 23.85 -16.16 0.65
N ASP A 364 24.40 -16.87 -0.34
CA ASP A 364 24.05 -16.70 -1.75
C ASP A 364 23.09 -17.82 -2.19
N TYR A 365 22.22 -17.52 -3.15
CA TYR A 365 21.35 -18.51 -3.76
C TYR A 365 22.17 -19.63 -4.41
N ASN A 366 21.77 -20.86 -4.12
CA ASN A 366 22.27 -22.06 -4.77
C ASN A 366 21.12 -23.05 -4.86
N ALA A 367 20.87 -23.56 -6.07
CA ALA A 367 19.72 -24.43 -6.35
C ALA A 367 19.76 -25.78 -5.61
N THR A 368 20.92 -26.18 -5.09
CA THR A 368 21.10 -27.45 -4.36
C THR A 368 21.00 -27.25 -2.85
N ALA A 369 21.72 -26.27 -2.29
CA ALA A 369 21.73 -26.00 -0.85
C ALA A 369 22.14 -24.56 -0.55
N VAL A 370 21.40 -23.88 0.31
CA VAL A 370 21.74 -22.54 0.82
C VAL A 370 22.52 -22.68 2.11
N SER A 371 23.75 -22.15 2.15
CA SER A 371 24.56 -22.06 3.36
C SER A 371 24.55 -20.63 3.88
N LEU A 372 24.10 -20.44 5.13
CA LEU A 372 24.07 -19.14 5.79
C LEU A 372 25.25 -19.00 6.74
N SER A 373 25.79 -17.79 6.86
CA SER A 373 26.84 -17.46 7.79
C SER A 373 26.51 -16.18 8.56
N PRO A 374 26.94 -16.07 9.83
CA PRO A 374 26.66 -14.90 10.64
C PRO A 374 27.34 -13.64 10.08
N VAL A 375 26.59 -12.54 10.04
CA VAL A 375 27.08 -11.21 9.69
C VAL A 375 26.56 -10.20 10.71
N THR A 376 27.48 -9.49 11.36
CA THR A 376 27.12 -8.31 12.16
C THR A 376 26.80 -7.16 11.20
N PRO A 377 25.56 -6.63 11.21
CA PRO A 377 25.21 -5.51 10.35
C PRO A 377 25.97 -4.25 10.79
N VAL A 378 26.04 -3.24 9.92
CA VAL A 378 26.75 -1.97 10.19
C VAL A 378 26.23 -1.28 11.46
N GLU A 379 24.96 -1.48 11.79
CA GLU A 379 24.29 -0.94 12.96
C GLU A 379 24.62 -1.70 14.27
N GLY A 380 25.37 -2.82 14.19
CA GLY A 380 25.66 -3.73 15.30
C GLY A 380 24.61 -4.82 15.50
N ASN A 381 24.90 -5.85 16.29
CA ASN A 381 23.95 -6.93 16.58
C ASN A 381 22.66 -6.36 17.21
N GLY A 382 21.51 -6.72 16.62
CA GLY A 382 20.20 -6.17 17.02
C GLY A 382 20.03 -4.67 16.78
N GLY A 383 20.99 -4.01 16.12
CA GLY A 383 20.92 -2.61 15.76
C GLY A 383 20.15 -2.40 14.46
N TYR A 384 19.35 -1.34 14.40
CA TYR A 384 18.64 -0.93 13.17
C TYR A 384 18.71 0.58 12.98
N LYS A 385 18.73 1.00 11.72
CA LYS A 385 18.36 2.37 11.36
C LYS A 385 16.85 2.42 11.17
N ALA A 386 16.21 3.48 11.65
CA ALA A 386 14.78 3.71 11.53
C ALA A 386 14.50 5.07 10.91
N ALA A 387 13.64 5.12 9.90
CA ALA A 387 13.18 6.36 9.30
C ALA A 387 11.65 6.40 9.23
N ALA A 388 11.07 7.54 9.61
CA ALA A 388 9.67 7.80 9.38
C ALA A 388 9.43 8.23 7.93
N VAL A 389 8.41 7.66 7.30
CA VAL A 389 8.06 7.86 5.89
C VAL A 389 6.57 8.12 5.76
N ALA A 390 6.21 9.02 4.84
CA ALA A 390 4.83 9.30 4.47
C ALA A 390 4.73 9.69 2.98
N PRO A 391 3.57 9.52 2.33
CA PRO A 391 3.40 9.87 0.93
C PRO A 391 3.70 11.36 0.69
N LEU A 392 4.44 11.66 -0.38
CA LEU A 392 4.87 13.03 -0.78
C LEU A 392 5.69 13.81 0.27
N HIS A 393 6.10 13.16 1.36
CA HIS A 393 7.06 13.70 2.32
C HIS A 393 8.45 13.13 2.06
N LYS A 394 9.48 13.86 2.49
CA LYS A 394 10.84 13.35 2.59
C LYS A 394 10.90 12.42 3.79
N PRO A 395 11.51 11.23 3.67
CA PRO A 395 11.85 10.42 4.82
C PRO A 395 12.62 11.24 5.86
N SER A 396 12.41 10.92 7.15
CA SER A 396 13.22 11.49 8.21
C SER A 396 14.70 11.09 8.05
N SER A 397 15.59 11.79 8.75
CA SER A 397 16.92 11.23 9.01
C SER A 397 16.78 9.90 9.77
N PHE A 398 17.73 8.99 9.56
CA PHE A 398 17.76 7.73 10.29
C PHE A 398 18.10 7.95 11.77
N GLY A 399 17.27 7.41 12.66
CA GLY A 399 17.62 7.18 14.06
C GLY A 399 18.17 5.77 14.24
N LEU A 400 19.16 5.58 15.11
CA LEU A 400 19.66 4.25 15.48
C LEU A 400 18.82 3.71 16.64
N ILE A 401 18.43 2.44 16.56
CA ILE A 401 17.81 1.69 17.66
C ILE A 401 18.58 0.41 17.96
N SER A 402 18.49 -0.05 19.20
CA SER A 402 19.03 -1.30 19.70
C SER A 402 18.31 -1.71 21.00
N ALA A 403 18.66 -2.87 21.55
CA ALA A 403 18.17 -3.29 22.87
C ALA A 403 18.53 -2.32 24.01
N SER A 404 19.56 -1.47 23.84
CA SER A 404 19.95 -0.43 24.80
C SER A 404 19.36 0.95 24.49
N SER A 405 18.77 1.15 23.31
CA SER A 405 18.14 2.39 22.88
C SER A 405 16.92 2.08 21.98
N TYR A 406 15.75 1.99 22.60
CA TYR A 406 14.55 1.42 21.99
C TYR A 406 13.38 2.41 21.88
N THR A 407 13.66 3.72 22.00
CA THR A 407 12.64 4.77 21.84
C THR A 407 13.03 5.73 20.72
N LEU A 408 12.10 5.99 19.80
CA LEU A 408 12.25 6.92 18.69
C LEU A 408 11.31 8.11 18.84
N THR A 409 11.76 9.29 18.42
CA THR A 409 10.92 10.49 18.34
C THR A 409 11.22 11.22 17.04
N PHE A 410 10.19 11.38 16.21
CA PHE A 410 10.27 12.05 14.93
C PHE A 410 9.54 13.39 14.99
N GLY A 411 10.16 14.43 14.42
CA GLY A 411 9.53 15.73 14.27
C GLY A 411 8.52 15.75 13.11
N ASN A 412 8.23 16.95 12.60
CA ASN A 412 7.46 17.10 11.38
C ASN A 412 8.29 16.65 10.18
N LEU A 413 7.73 15.79 9.33
CA LEU A 413 8.36 15.45 8.06
C LEU A 413 8.28 16.63 7.10
N ALA A 414 9.38 16.89 6.39
CA ALA A 414 9.44 17.89 5.35
C ALA A 414 8.80 17.36 4.05
N MET A 415 8.32 18.25 3.19
CA MET A 415 7.71 17.86 1.91
C MET A 415 8.78 17.50 0.86
N THR A 416 8.46 16.55 -0.01
CA THR A 416 9.26 16.25 -1.21
C THR A 416 8.92 17.27 -2.30
N LEU A 417 9.92 17.98 -2.81
CA LEU A 417 9.72 18.95 -3.89
C LEU A 417 9.10 18.26 -5.12
N PRO A 418 8.18 18.92 -5.85
CA PRO A 418 7.81 20.33 -5.73
C PRO A 418 6.74 20.65 -4.67
N ALA A 419 6.30 19.67 -3.88
CA ALA A 419 5.28 19.90 -2.87
C ALA A 419 5.77 20.89 -1.78
N VAL A 420 4.84 21.73 -1.34
CA VAL A 420 5.00 22.64 -0.20
C VAL A 420 3.93 22.34 0.84
N GLU A 421 4.16 22.76 2.07
CA GLU A 421 3.17 22.59 3.13
C GLU A 421 1.93 23.45 2.87
N ARG A 422 0.76 22.81 2.96
CA ARG A 422 -0.57 23.40 2.86
C ARG A 422 -1.44 22.99 4.02
N THR A 423 -2.54 23.71 4.14
CA THR A 423 -3.54 23.50 5.18
C THR A 423 -4.91 23.28 4.57
N VAL A 424 -5.75 22.54 5.29
CA VAL A 424 -7.19 22.48 5.05
C VAL A 424 -7.90 22.98 6.29
N SER A 425 -8.87 23.87 6.12
CA SER A 425 -9.64 24.46 7.22
C SER A 425 -11.13 24.53 6.88
N GLY A 426 -11.96 24.48 7.92
CA GLY A 426 -13.41 24.50 7.83
C GLY A 426 -14.02 24.35 9.22
N SER A 427 -15.29 23.98 9.26
CA SER A 427 -16.04 23.74 10.50
C SER A 427 -16.55 22.31 10.59
N ILE A 428 -16.53 21.75 11.80
CA ILE A 428 -17.29 20.55 12.13
C ILE A 428 -18.67 21.00 12.60
N ILE A 429 -19.70 20.46 11.96
CA ILE A 429 -21.10 20.71 12.28
C ILE A 429 -21.64 19.45 12.97
N VAL A 430 -21.97 19.58 14.25
CA VAL A 430 -22.67 18.54 15.01
C VAL A 430 -24.15 18.88 14.97
N PRO A 431 -25.02 18.05 14.37
CA PRO A 431 -26.44 18.37 14.27
C PRO A 431 -27.09 18.58 15.64
N GLU A 432 -28.02 19.54 15.74
CA GLU A 432 -28.81 19.76 16.96
C GLU A 432 -29.69 18.55 17.34
N THR A 433 -29.91 17.63 16.41
CA THR A 433 -30.60 16.36 16.66
C THR A 433 -29.78 15.40 17.52
N PHE A 434 -28.47 15.61 17.65
CA PHE A 434 -27.64 14.85 18.56
C PHE A 434 -27.85 15.39 19.97
N ALA A 435 -28.21 14.49 20.90
CA ALA A 435 -28.33 14.87 22.30
C ALA A 435 -27.00 15.48 22.82
N SER A 436 -27.09 16.40 23.78
CA SER A 436 -25.90 16.95 24.42
C SER A 436 -25.01 15.83 24.97
N GLY A 437 -23.71 15.86 24.64
CA GLY A 437 -22.77 14.81 25.03
C GLY A 437 -22.88 13.50 24.23
N PHE A 438 -23.64 13.49 23.13
CA PHE A 438 -23.69 12.34 22.23
C PHE A 438 -22.30 11.98 21.68
N LEU A 439 -21.48 13.00 21.38
CA LEU A 439 -20.05 12.88 21.05
C LEU A 439 -19.24 13.79 21.99
N ASP A 440 -18.03 13.38 22.33
CA ASP A 440 -17.08 14.17 23.14
C ASP A 440 -15.61 13.97 22.71
N ARG A 441 -15.38 13.03 21.78
CA ARG A 441 -14.09 12.70 21.22
C ARG A 441 -14.20 12.61 19.71
N GLY A 442 -13.10 12.93 19.04
CA GLY A 442 -12.99 12.56 17.64
C GLY A 442 -11.74 12.99 16.95
N VAL A 443 -11.69 12.62 15.68
CA VAL A 443 -10.54 12.79 14.83
C VAL A 443 -11.00 13.15 13.43
N LEU A 444 -10.23 14.03 12.81
CA LEU A 444 -10.40 14.46 11.45
C LEU A 444 -9.24 13.94 10.62
N PHE A 445 -9.55 13.25 9.53
CA PHE A 445 -8.56 12.64 8.63
C PHE A 445 -8.47 13.44 7.34
N ALA A 446 -7.25 13.62 6.85
CA ALA A 446 -6.98 14.05 5.48
C ALA A 446 -6.47 12.84 4.69
N CYS A 447 -7.30 12.37 3.76
CA CYS A 447 -7.02 11.19 2.95
C CYS A 447 -6.71 11.57 1.50
N HIS A 448 -5.64 11.02 0.93
CA HIS A 448 -5.27 11.19 -0.47
C HIS A 448 -5.25 9.82 -1.15
N GLY A 449 -6.06 9.65 -2.20
CA GLY A 449 -6.12 8.37 -2.93
C GLY A 449 -6.56 7.16 -2.09
N GLY A 450 -7.33 7.37 -1.02
CA GLY A 450 -7.71 6.33 -0.07
C GLY A 450 -6.74 6.12 1.10
N MET A 451 -5.53 6.69 1.05
CA MET A 451 -4.58 6.66 2.17
C MET A 451 -4.75 7.84 3.12
N ILE A 452 -4.76 7.58 4.42
CA ILE A 452 -4.63 8.62 5.44
C ILE A 452 -3.22 9.23 5.34
N VAL A 453 -3.15 10.53 5.03
CA VAL A 453 -1.90 11.29 5.03
C VAL A 453 -1.63 11.83 6.42
N ASN A 454 -2.59 12.58 6.98
CA ASN A 454 -2.50 13.15 8.32
C ASN A 454 -3.85 13.07 9.05
N ALA A 455 -3.82 13.10 10.37
CA ALA A 455 -5.04 13.21 11.17
C ALA A 455 -4.86 14.24 12.30
N THR A 456 -5.97 14.80 12.77
CA THR A 456 -5.98 15.82 13.83
C THR A 456 -7.08 15.51 14.82
N LYS A 457 -6.74 15.54 16.12
CA LYS A 457 -7.70 15.38 17.20
C LYS A 457 -8.62 16.60 17.27
N VAL A 458 -9.93 16.37 17.39
CA VAL A 458 -10.97 17.42 17.30
C VAL A 458 -12.03 17.28 18.41
N ASP A 459 -11.64 16.80 19.60
CA ASP A 459 -12.54 16.55 20.73
C ASP A 459 -13.47 17.73 21.05
N SER A 460 -12.93 18.96 21.14
CA SER A 460 -13.73 20.15 21.43
C SER A 460 -14.77 20.44 20.36
N GLN A 461 -14.41 20.24 19.09
CA GLN A 461 -15.31 20.44 17.96
C GLN A 461 -16.34 19.32 17.86
N MET A 462 -16.02 18.10 18.28
CA MET A 462 -16.99 17.00 18.33
C MET A 462 -18.04 17.19 19.41
N ALA A 463 -17.68 17.84 20.52
CA ALA A 463 -18.61 18.10 21.61
C ALA A 463 -19.67 19.16 21.29
N SER A 464 -19.35 20.16 20.45
CA SER A 464 -20.21 21.34 20.26
C SER A 464 -20.19 21.97 18.87
N GLY A 465 -19.52 21.34 17.90
CA GLY A 465 -19.16 21.97 16.63
C GLY A 465 -18.00 22.95 16.78
N GLY A 466 -17.54 23.51 15.65
CA GLY A 466 -16.52 24.57 15.64
C GLY A 466 -15.48 24.41 14.53
N THR A 467 -14.59 25.39 14.44
CA THR A 467 -13.56 25.45 13.39
C THR A 467 -12.41 24.48 13.65
N TYR A 468 -11.83 23.95 12.57
CA TYR A 468 -10.65 23.09 12.61
C TYR A 468 -9.60 23.55 11.58
N THR A 469 -8.38 23.07 11.72
CA THR A 469 -7.34 23.15 10.68
C THR A 469 -6.48 21.89 10.72
N ILE A 470 -6.27 21.28 9.56
CA ILE A 470 -5.25 20.24 9.35
C ILE A 470 -4.06 20.88 8.63
N SER A 471 -2.86 20.73 9.19
CA SER A 471 -1.60 21.22 8.63
C SER A 471 -0.71 20.07 8.12
N ASN A 472 0.49 20.40 7.66
CA ASN A 472 1.46 19.43 7.14
C ASN A 472 0.85 18.54 6.04
N LEU A 473 0.07 19.14 5.12
CA LEU A 473 -0.44 18.46 3.93
C LEU A 473 0.38 18.86 2.70
N PRO A 474 0.88 17.91 1.91
CA PRO A 474 1.51 18.19 0.63
C PRO A 474 0.56 18.92 -0.34
N GLY A 475 0.99 20.04 -0.89
CA GLY A 475 0.24 20.77 -1.92
C GLY A 475 1.16 21.60 -2.82
N GLY A 476 0.58 22.33 -3.76
CA GLY A 476 1.33 23.17 -4.70
C GLY A 476 1.19 24.66 -4.43
N THR A 477 1.77 25.48 -5.29
CA THR A 477 1.65 26.95 -5.34
C THR A 477 0.98 27.35 -6.65
N PRO A 478 0.47 28.59 -6.80
CA PRO A 478 0.00 29.06 -8.09
C PRO A 478 1.09 29.02 -9.16
N GLU A 479 2.35 29.29 -8.78
CA GLU A 479 3.52 29.31 -9.67
C GLU A 479 4.01 27.89 -10.00
N HIS A 480 3.89 26.96 -9.05
CA HIS A 480 4.27 25.55 -9.19
C HIS A 480 3.14 24.66 -8.65
N PRO A 481 2.09 24.41 -9.45
CA PRO A 481 0.99 23.56 -9.02
C PRO A 481 1.44 22.11 -8.77
N LEU A 482 0.89 21.49 -7.73
CA LEU A 482 1.01 20.07 -7.47
C LEU A 482 -0.28 19.40 -7.98
N THR A 483 -0.31 19.10 -9.27
CA THR A 483 -1.47 18.46 -9.90
C THR A 483 -1.82 17.16 -9.19
N GLY A 484 -3.11 16.95 -8.89
CA GLY A 484 -3.56 15.75 -8.19
C GLY A 484 -3.55 15.86 -6.67
N ALA A 485 -3.13 16.99 -6.07
CA ALA A 485 -3.14 17.20 -4.62
C ALA A 485 -4.57 17.43 -4.07
N PHE A 486 -5.44 16.44 -4.28
CA PHE A 486 -6.80 16.41 -3.78
C PHE A 486 -6.88 15.52 -2.56
N TYR A 487 -7.60 16.00 -1.56
CA TYR A 487 -7.77 15.34 -0.28
C TYR A 487 -9.25 15.18 0.01
N SER A 488 -9.59 14.08 0.66
CA SER A 488 -10.88 13.86 1.30
C SER A 488 -10.73 14.14 2.78
N ILE A 489 -11.59 15.00 3.30
CA ILE A 489 -11.63 15.33 4.72
C ILE A 489 -12.82 14.62 5.32
N GLU A 490 -12.56 13.70 6.24
CA GLU A 490 -13.58 12.88 6.87
C GLU A 490 -13.40 12.91 8.38
N ALA A 491 -14.50 12.94 9.11
CA ALA A 491 -14.50 13.04 10.56
C ALA A 491 -15.12 11.79 11.19
N LEU A 492 -14.47 11.26 12.22
CA LEU A 492 -14.99 10.21 13.09
C LEU A 492 -15.15 10.77 14.49
N GLY A 493 -16.36 10.71 15.02
CA GLY A 493 -16.68 11.10 16.39
C GLY A 493 -17.22 9.91 17.20
N TRP A 494 -16.95 9.91 18.50
CA TRP A 494 -17.52 8.94 19.45
C TRP A 494 -17.76 9.59 20.81
N SER A 495 -18.50 8.87 21.67
CA SER A 495 -18.56 9.18 23.09
C SER A 495 -17.56 8.33 23.87
N SER A 496 -16.76 8.97 24.72
CA SER A 496 -15.84 8.32 25.66
C SER A 496 -16.59 7.55 26.74
N SER A 497 -17.80 7.98 27.09
CA SER A 497 -18.64 7.37 28.14
C SER A 497 -19.65 6.34 27.62
N ASN A 498 -20.08 6.44 26.36
CA ASN A 498 -20.97 5.46 25.73
C ASN A 498 -20.37 4.90 24.41
N PRO A 499 -19.84 3.67 24.42
CA PRO A 499 -19.23 3.06 23.23
C PRO A 499 -20.12 2.91 22.01
N ALA A 500 -21.44 2.83 22.20
CA ALA A 500 -22.40 2.71 21.11
C ALA A 500 -22.63 4.03 20.36
N ASN A 501 -22.30 5.17 20.98
CA ASN A 501 -22.48 6.46 20.33
C ASN A 501 -21.28 6.75 19.43
N ARG A 502 -21.54 6.74 18.12
CA ARG A 502 -20.57 7.09 17.08
C ARG A 502 -21.26 7.87 15.97
N ALA A 503 -20.48 8.70 15.29
CA ALA A 503 -20.93 9.45 14.13
C ALA A 503 -19.80 9.61 13.13
N LEU A 504 -20.18 9.75 11.87
CA LEU A 504 -19.28 9.93 10.74
C LEU A 504 -19.74 11.11 9.90
N ALA A 505 -18.81 11.93 9.46
CA ALA A 505 -19.11 12.91 8.43
C ALA A 505 -18.97 12.31 7.04
N ALA A 506 -19.82 12.73 6.09
CA ALA A 506 -19.57 12.47 4.69
C ALA A 506 -18.27 13.19 4.27
N PRO A 507 -17.36 12.52 3.54
CA PRO A 507 -16.07 13.10 3.19
C PRO A 507 -16.24 14.29 2.26
N GLN A 508 -15.50 15.36 2.57
CA GLN A 508 -15.48 16.60 1.80
C GLN A 508 -14.20 16.72 1.00
N ARG A 509 -14.28 17.31 -0.19
CA ARG A 509 -13.10 17.47 -1.04
C ARG A 509 -12.36 18.76 -0.70
N ALA A 510 -11.07 18.66 -0.50
CA ALA A 510 -10.13 19.78 -0.51
C ALA A 510 -9.22 19.69 -1.73
N ASN A 511 -8.98 20.82 -2.40
CA ASN A 511 -8.02 20.93 -3.50
C ASN A 511 -6.82 21.75 -3.04
N LEU A 512 -5.67 21.10 -2.89
CA LEU A 512 -4.41 21.73 -2.49
C LEU A 512 -3.45 21.95 -3.65
N SER A 513 -3.90 21.78 -4.89
CA SER A 513 -3.04 21.81 -6.08
C SER A 513 -2.31 23.15 -6.24
N THR A 514 -2.92 24.26 -5.83
CA THR A 514 -2.34 25.61 -5.98
C THR A 514 -2.29 26.41 -4.68
N GLY A 515 -2.75 25.88 -3.56
CA GLY A 515 -2.88 26.64 -2.31
C GLY A 515 -3.47 25.84 -1.17
N SER A 516 -3.73 26.50 -0.04
CA SER A 516 -4.52 25.93 1.05
C SER A 516 -6.01 25.93 0.69
N ALA A 517 -6.78 25.01 1.26
CA ALA A 517 -8.24 24.98 1.12
C ALA A 517 -8.92 25.48 2.39
N THR A 518 -9.97 26.30 2.22
CA THR A 518 -10.75 26.91 3.30
C THR A 518 -12.24 26.66 3.06
N GLY A 519 -13.05 26.63 4.13
CA GLY A 519 -14.50 26.41 4.02
C GLY A 519 -14.87 24.96 3.71
N ILE A 520 -14.02 24.01 4.12
CA ILE A 520 -14.30 22.57 3.96
C ILE A 520 -15.13 22.10 5.16
N ASP A 521 -16.41 22.40 5.18
CA ASP A 521 -17.27 22.10 6.33
C ASP A 521 -17.73 20.64 6.31
N VAL A 522 -17.54 19.93 7.42
CA VAL A 522 -17.96 18.52 7.59
C VAL A 522 -19.16 18.44 8.52
N THR A 523 -20.22 17.74 8.13
CA THR A 523 -21.41 17.55 8.97
C THR A 523 -21.47 16.11 9.46
N MET A 524 -21.54 15.94 10.79
CA MET A 524 -21.64 14.62 11.41
C MET A 524 -23.01 14.00 11.14
N GLY A 525 -23.04 12.70 10.84
CA GLY A 525 -24.24 11.90 10.67
C GLY A 525 -24.13 10.56 11.38
N LEU A 526 -25.27 9.93 11.67
CA LEU A 526 -25.30 8.57 12.20
C LEU A 526 -24.93 7.57 11.09
N PRO A 527 -24.18 6.51 11.40
CA PRO A 527 -23.93 5.44 10.44
C PRO A 527 -25.25 4.70 10.13
N THR A 528 -25.35 4.11 8.93
CA THR A 528 -26.54 3.36 8.51
C THR A 528 -26.63 1.96 9.12
N LEU A 529 -25.52 1.42 9.63
CA LEU A 529 -25.45 0.20 10.42
C LEU A 529 -24.76 0.50 11.77
N PRO A 530 -25.11 -0.25 12.84
CA PRO A 530 -24.59 -0.04 14.19
C PRO A 530 -23.09 -0.26 14.33
#